data_AF-A0A3D6E2X9-F1
#
_entry.id   AF-A0A3D6E2X9-F1
#
_cell.length_a   1.000
_cell.length_b   1.000
_cell.length_c   1.000
_cell.angle_alpha   90.00
_cell.angle_beta   90.00
_cell.angle_gamma   90.00
#
_symmetry.space_group_name_H-M   'P 1'
#
loop_
_entity.id
_entity.type
_entity.pdbx_description
1 polymer ?
#
loop_
_entity_poly.entity_id
_entity_poly.type
_entity_poly.pdbx_seq_one_letter_code
_entity_poly.pdbx_strand_id
1 'polypeptide(L)'
;MKLKRLLAGLLTSALIIGSAVAADISLLNVSYDPTRELYQDFNAAFAKHWQGKTGDTLKVNASHGGSGKQARSVIDGIDADVVTLALAYDIDAIADKGIVPLDWQKRLPNNAAPYTSTIVFLVRKG
;
A
#
# COMPACT_ATOMS: atom_id res chain seq x y z
N MET A 1 55.62 27.98 6.76
CA MET A 1 54.38 28.40 7.45
C MET A 1 53.09 28.41 6.59
N LYS A 2 53.07 27.94 5.34
CA LYS A 2 51.85 27.98 4.49
C LYS A 2 51.19 26.61 4.17
N LEU A 3 51.78 25.49 4.57
CA LEU A 3 51.24 24.16 4.26
C LEU A 3 50.26 23.61 5.33
N LYS A 4 50.34 24.11 6.57
CA LYS A 4 49.44 23.69 7.67
C LYS A 4 48.04 24.32 7.62
N ARG A 5 47.80 25.29 6.73
CA ARG A 5 46.51 25.99 6.60
C ARG A 5 45.58 25.38 5.55
N LEU A 6 46.07 24.47 4.71
CA LEU A 6 45.26 23.81 3.66
C LEU A 6 44.57 22.52 4.13
N LEU A 7 45.04 21.89 5.21
CA LEU A 7 44.36 20.71 5.79
C LEU A 7 43.17 21.04 6.71
N ALA A 8 43.05 22.30 7.16
CA ALA A 8 41.96 22.71 8.05
C ALA A 8 40.63 23.00 7.32
N GLY A 9 40.66 23.11 5.97
CA GLY A 9 39.48 23.44 5.16
C GLY A 9 38.71 22.25 4.60
N LEU A 10 39.24 21.02 4.69
CA LEU A 10 38.62 19.84 4.09
C LEU A 10 37.75 19.01 5.07
N LEU A 11 37.80 19.29 6.37
CA LEU A 11 37.10 18.48 7.37
C LEU A 11 35.65 18.92 7.67
N THR A 12 35.20 20.08 7.19
CA THR A 12 33.87 20.62 7.52
C THR A 12 32.78 20.31 6.51
N SER A 13 33.09 19.62 5.40
CA SER A 13 32.07 19.27 4.37
C SER A 13 31.48 17.86 4.51
N ALA A 14 31.82 17.09 5.55
CA ALA A 14 31.45 15.68 5.66
C ALA A 14 30.23 15.37 6.55
N LEU A 15 29.57 16.37 7.16
CA LEU A 15 28.52 16.13 8.17
C LEU A 15 27.08 16.42 7.75
N ILE A 16 26.79 16.58 6.45
CA ILE A 16 25.41 16.59 5.96
C ILE A 16 25.11 15.23 5.30
N ILE A 17 25.37 14.14 6.03
CA ILE A 17 24.67 12.88 5.75
C ILE A 17 23.35 13.04 6.48
N GLY A 18 22.31 13.47 5.74
CA GLY A 18 20.98 13.70 6.28
C GLY A 18 20.55 12.51 7.13
N SER A 19 20.22 12.77 8.40
CA SER A 19 19.56 11.80 9.25
C SER A 19 18.25 11.43 8.57
N ALA A 20 18.20 10.25 7.94
CA ALA A 20 16.94 9.67 7.50
C ALA A 20 16.13 9.40 8.76
N VAL A 21 15.18 10.28 9.04
CA VAL A 21 14.29 10.15 10.19
C VAL A 21 13.27 9.09 9.80
N ALA A 22 13.31 7.94 10.48
CA ALA A 22 12.32 6.90 10.33
C ALA A 22 10.92 7.47 10.61
N ALA A 23 9.99 7.30 9.67
CA ALA A 23 8.60 7.74 9.81
C ALA A 23 7.72 6.60 10.30
N ASP A 24 6.67 6.95 11.05
CA ASP A 24 5.57 6.04 11.36
C ASP A 24 4.44 6.26 10.36
N ILE A 25 4.16 5.26 9.52
CA ILE A 25 3.18 5.30 8.45
C ILE A 25 2.03 4.35 8.80
N SER A 26 0.79 4.83 8.65
CA SER A 26 -0.41 4.01 8.79
C SER A 26 -1.19 4.05 7.49
N LEU A 27 -1.55 2.88 6.95
CA LEU A 27 -2.40 2.73 5.79
C LEU A 27 -3.70 2.00 6.16
N LEU A 28 -4.79 2.32 5.47
CA LEU A 28 -6.05 1.58 5.46
C LEU A 28 -6.25 0.94 4.08
N ASN A 29 -6.28 -0.39 4.06
CA ASN A 29 -6.73 -1.18 2.91
C ASN A 29 -8.22 -1.54 3.06
N VAL A 30 -9.07 -1.00 2.19
CA VAL A 30 -10.47 -1.44 2.08
C VAL A 30 -10.57 -2.57 1.05
N SER A 31 -10.80 -3.79 1.54
CA SER A 31 -10.74 -5.03 0.76
C SER A 31 -12.05 -5.82 0.75
N TYR A 32 -12.17 -6.77 -0.17
CA TYR A 32 -13.31 -7.71 -0.24
C TYR A 32 -13.16 -8.93 0.69
N ASP A 33 -14.29 -9.54 1.04
CA ASP A 33 -14.48 -10.38 2.23
C ASP A 33 -13.50 -11.57 2.45
N PRO A 34 -13.18 -12.43 1.47
CA PRO A 34 -12.37 -13.63 1.69
C PRO A 34 -10.86 -13.37 1.71
N THR A 35 -10.41 -12.12 1.70
CA THR A 35 -8.96 -11.77 1.71
C THR A 35 -8.41 -11.50 3.11
N ARG A 36 -9.13 -11.91 4.17
CA ARG A 36 -8.77 -11.63 5.57
C ARG A 36 -7.41 -12.21 5.93
N GLU A 37 -7.25 -13.50 5.70
CA GLU A 37 -6.03 -14.25 6.01
C GLU A 37 -4.88 -13.81 5.09
N LEU A 38 -5.18 -13.58 3.80
CA LEU A 38 -4.20 -13.07 2.84
C LEU A 38 -3.58 -11.75 3.31
N TYR A 39 -4.40 -10.76 3.67
CA TYR A 39 -3.87 -9.45 4.08
C TYR A 39 -3.29 -9.45 5.48
N GLN A 40 -3.69 -10.38 6.37
CA GLN A 40 -2.99 -10.56 7.64
C GLN A 40 -1.51 -10.92 7.40
N ASP A 41 -1.26 -11.92 6.55
CA ASP A 41 0.10 -12.39 6.25
C ASP A 41 0.87 -11.40 5.37
N PHE A 42 0.23 -10.90 4.31
CA PHE A 42 0.86 -9.98 3.37
C PHE A 42 1.25 -8.66 4.04
N ASN A 43 0.39 -8.09 4.89
CA ASN A 43 0.68 -6.82 5.56
C ASN A 43 1.88 -6.95 6.50
N ALA A 44 1.98 -8.05 7.25
CA ALA A 44 3.14 -8.31 8.12
C ALA A 44 4.43 -8.45 7.32
N ALA A 45 4.38 -9.19 6.21
CA ALA A 45 5.52 -9.36 5.31
C ALA A 45 5.94 -8.02 4.66
N PHE A 46 4.98 -7.23 4.19
CA PHE A 46 5.24 -5.94 3.54
C PHE A 46 5.78 -4.91 4.53
N ALA A 47 5.25 -4.82 5.75
CA ALA A 47 5.75 -3.93 6.78
C ALA A 47 7.22 -4.25 7.13
N LYS A 48 7.55 -5.53 7.30
CA LYS A 48 8.94 -5.97 7.53
C LYS A 48 9.86 -5.63 6.35
N HIS A 49 9.40 -5.86 5.13
CA HIS A 49 10.13 -5.50 3.92
C HIS A 49 10.38 -3.98 3.85
N TRP A 50 9.35 -3.18 4.14
CA TRP A 50 9.42 -1.72 4.11
C TRP A 50 10.39 -1.16 5.14
N GLN A 51 10.31 -1.64 6.39
CA GLN A 51 11.22 -1.28 7.47
C GLN A 51 12.68 -1.60 7.10
N GLY A 52 12.94 -2.78 6.52
CA GLY A 52 14.29 -3.16 6.11
C GLY A 52 14.83 -2.32 4.93
N LYS A 53 13.94 -1.80 4.09
CA LYS A 53 14.30 -1.00 2.91
C LYS A 53 14.48 0.49 3.22
N THR A 54 13.64 1.04 4.10
CA THR A 54 13.52 2.49 4.31
C THR A 54 13.91 2.93 5.71
N GLY A 55 13.80 2.05 6.70
CA GLY A 55 13.85 2.41 8.11
C GLY A 55 12.51 2.88 8.69
N ASP A 56 11.46 3.02 7.87
CA ASP A 56 10.14 3.46 8.32
C ASP A 56 9.31 2.33 8.93
N THR A 57 8.58 2.64 10.00
CA THR A 57 7.59 1.74 10.59
C THR A 57 6.29 1.84 9.81
N LEU A 58 5.84 0.73 9.22
CA LEU A 58 4.57 0.68 8.50
C LEU A 58 3.54 -0.17 9.25
N LYS A 59 2.35 0.38 9.47
CA LYS A 59 1.16 -0.33 9.92
C LYS A 59 0.10 -0.32 8.84
N VAL A 60 -0.37 -1.48 8.40
CA VAL A 60 -1.48 -1.59 7.43
C VAL A 60 -2.69 -2.19 8.13
N ASN A 61 -3.74 -1.39 8.30
CA ASN A 61 -5.05 -1.83 8.76
C ASN A 61 -5.86 -2.31 7.56
N ALA A 62 -6.76 -3.27 7.77
CA ALA A 62 -7.62 -3.77 6.70
C ALA A 62 -9.08 -3.83 7.14
N SER A 63 -9.98 -3.47 6.23
CA SER A 63 -11.43 -3.64 6.36
C SER A 63 -11.91 -4.66 5.34
N HIS A 64 -12.83 -5.54 5.72
CA HIS A 64 -13.33 -6.63 4.87
C HIS A 64 -14.85 -6.71 4.88
N GLY A 65 -15.43 -6.90 3.70
CA GLY A 65 -16.86 -7.15 3.50
C GLY A 65 -17.19 -7.37 2.02
N GLY A 66 -18.48 -7.45 1.68
CA GLY A 66 -18.89 -7.58 0.27
C GLY A 66 -18.35 -6.42 -0.58
N SER A 67 -17.77 -6.74 -1.74
CA SER A 67 -16.99 -5.80 -2.57
C SER A 67 -17.75 -4.50 -2.89
N GLY A 68 -18.97 -4.58 -3.43
CA GLY A 68 -19.78 -3.39 -3.70
C GLY A 68 -20.19 -2.59 -2.45
N LYS A 69 -20.28 -3.22 -1.26
CA LYS A 69 -20.52 -2.49 0.01
C LYS A 69 -19.27 -1.72 0.42
N GLN A 70 -18.10 -2.30 0.23
CA GLN A 70 -16.80 -1.67 0.50
C GLN A 70 -16.52 -0.51 -0.47
N ALA A 71 -16.86 -0.66 -1.75
CA ALA A 71 -16.77 0.47 -2.68
C ALA A 71 -17.68 1.63 -2.27
N ARG A 72 -18.93 1.34 -1.87
CA ARG A 72 -19.84 2.37 -1.34
C ARG A 72 -19.31 3.05 -0.08
N SER A 73 -18.72 2.30 0.85
CA SER A 73 -18.21 2.92 2.08
C SER A 73 -17.05 3.89 1.81
N VAL A 74 -16.20 3.61 0.81
CA VAL A 74 -15.18 4.56 0.34
C VAL A 74 -15.82 5.79 -0.31
N ILE A 75 -16.81 5.59 -1.18
CA ILE A 75 -17.58 6.68 -1.81
C ILE A 75 -18.24 7.59 -0.76
N ASP A 76 -18.74 6.99 0.32
CA ASP A 76 -19.45 7.68 1.40
C ASP A 76 -18.50 8.29 2.46
N GLY A 77 -17.18 8.14 2.31
CA GLY A 77 -16.18 8.88 3.09
C GLY A 77 -15.28 8.06 4.01
N ILE A 78 -15.21 6.73 3.88
CA ILE A 78 -14.07 6.00 4.45
C ILE A 78 -12.79 6.40 3.69
N ASP A 79 -11.84 6.96 4.43
CA ASP A 79 -10.55 7.41 3.90
C ASP A 79 -9.59 6.24 3.71
N ALA A 80 -9.80 5.51 2.62
CA ALA A 80 -8.96 4.37 2.24
C ALA A 80 -7.74 4.84 1.44
N ASP A 81 -6.54 4.46 1.89
CA ASP A 81 -5.31 4.71 1.13
C ASP A 81 -5.23 3.81 -0.11
N VAL A 82 -5.73 2.58 0.02
CA VAL A 82 -5.80 1.61 -1.07
C VAL A 82 -7.10 0.82 -1.02
N VAL A 83 -7.61 0.45 -2.19
CA VAL A 83 -8.73 -0.49 -2.33
C VAL A 83 -8.27 -1.73 -3.06
N THR A 84 -8.66 -2.90 -2.56
CA THR A 84 -8.33 -4.20 -3.16
C THR A 84 -9.61 -5.02 -3.29
N LEU A 85 -10.38 -4.74 -4.34
CA LEU A 85 -11.76 -5.17 -4.50
C LEU A 85 -11.90 -6.40 -5.41
N ALA A 86 -13.09 -7.01 -5.44
CA ALA A 86 -13.31 -8.29 -6.11
C ALA A 86 -13.31 -8.22 -7.64
N LEU A 87 -13.65 -7.06 -8.20
CA LEU A 87 -13.80 -6.86 -9.64
C LEU A 87 -13.69 -5.39 -10.04
N ALA A 88 -13.37 -5.14 -11.31
CA ALA A 88 -13.04 -3.80 -11.82
C ALA A 88 -14.19 -2.79 -11.66
N TYR A 89 -15.44 -3.20 -11.90
CA TYR A 89 -16.60 -2.32 -11.83
C TYR A 89 -16.77 -1.62 -10.47
N ASP A 90 -16.40 -2.28 -9.36
CA ASP A 90 -16.50 -1.67 -8.03
C ASP A 90 -15.44 -0.56 -7.84
N ILE A 91 -14.30 -0.65 -8.53
CA ILE A 91 -13.27 0.39 -8.54
C ILE A 91 -13.64 1.51 -9.53
N ASP A 92 -14.24 1.16 -10.68
CA ASP A 92 -14.80 2.15 -11.61
C ASP A 92 -15.86 3.04 -10.92
N ALA A 93 -16.72 2.45 -10.08
CA ALA A 93 -17.70 3.21 -9.31
C ALA A 93 -17.07 4.23 -8.34
N ILE A 94 -15.88 3.93 -7.81
CA ILE A 94 -15.09 4.88 -6.99
C ILE A 94 -14.46 5.95 -7.90
N ALA A 95 -13.96 5.55 -9.07
CA ALA A 95 -13.34 6.45 -10.05
C ALA A 95 -14.33 7.47 -10.61
N ASP A 96 -15.57 7.06 -10.85
CA ASP A 96 -16.68 7.92 -11.29
C ASP A 96 -17.02 9.02 -10.27
N LYS A 97 -16.61 8.87 -9.01
CA LYS A 97 -16.70 9.89 -7.96
C LYS A 97 -15.47 10.78 -7.86
N GLY A 98 -14.45 10.55 -8.69
CA GLY A 98 -13.20 11.32 -8.72
C GLY A 98 -12.24 10.99 -7.59
N ILE A 99 -12.49 9.93 -6.80
CA ILE A 99 -11.64 9.54 -5.67
C ILE A 99 -10.37 8.84 -6.16
N VAL A 100 -10.48 8.03 -7.23
CA VAL A 100 -9.33 7.46 -7.95
C VAL A 100 -9.35 7.91 -9.41
N PRO A 101 -8.20 7.98 -10.10
CA PRO A 101 -8.16 8.36 -11.52
C PRO A 101 -8.98 7.41 -12.41
N LEU A 102 -9.63 7.95 -13.44
CA LEU A 102 -10.44 7.15 -14.39
C LEU A 102 -9.63 6.09 -15.14
N ASP A 103 -8.31 6.28 -15.28
CA ASP A 103 -7.40 5.34 -15.92
C ASP A 103 -6.69 4.40 -14.93
N TRP A 104 -7.22 4.24 -13.70
CA TRP A 104 -6.63 3.46 -12.61
C TRP A 104 -6.19 2.06 -13.06
N GLN A 105 -6.98 1.38 -13.89
CA GLN A 105 -6.76 0.00 -14.30
C GLN A 105 -5.48 -0.19 -15.11
N LYS A 106 -4.98 0.88 -15.75
CA LYS A 106 -3.74 0.88 -16.55
C LYS A 106 -2.48 1.19 -15.72
N ARG A 107 -2.64 1.63 -14.48
CA ARG A 107 -1.51 2.08 -13.62
C ARG A 107 -0.69 0.92 -13.07
N LEU A 108 -1.23 -0.31 -13.11
CA LEU A 108 -0.55 -1.53 -12.73
C LEU A 108 -0.69 -2.59 -13.84
N PRO A 109 0.27 -3.53 -13.99
CA PRO A 109 0.19 -4.60 -14.96
C PRO A 109 -1.08 -5.46 -14.81
N ASN A 110 -1.40 -6.23 -15.86
CA ASN A 110 -2.48 -7.24 -15.83
C ASN A 110 -3.84 -6.66 -15.42
N ASN A 111 -4.21 -5.48 -15.94
CA ASN A 111 -5.45 -4.78 -15.60
C ASN A 111 -5.59 -4.51 -14.09
N ALA A 112 -4.47 -4.20 -13.42
CA ALA A 112 -4.37 -4.03 -11.98
C ALA A 112 -4.88 -5.24 -11.16
N ALA A 113 -4.84 -6.45 -11.74
CA ALA A 113 -5.17 -7.71 -11.07
C ALA A 113 -3.89 -8.54 -10.84
N PRO A 114 -3.24 -8.43 -9.66
CA PRO A 114 -2.01 -9.16 -9.38
C PRO A 114 -2.21 -10.68 -9.20
N TYR A 115 -3.45 -11.13 -9.06
CA TYR A 115 -3.83 -12.55 -9.00
C TYR A 115 -5.21 -12.76 -9.65
N THR A 116 -5.55 -14.01 -9.91
CA THR A 116 -6.86 -14.43 -10.40
C THR A 116 -7.40 -15.58 -9.55
N SER A 117 -8.71 -15.78 -9.58
CA SER A 117 -9.38 -16.95 -9.00
C SER A 117 -10.43 -17.47 -9.97
N THR A 118 -11.20 -18.47 -9.56
CA THR A 118 -12.31 -19.02 -10.34
C THR A 118 -13.46 -19.45 -9.43
N ILE A 119 -14.62 -19.69 -10.01
CA ILE A 119 -15.82 -20.13 -9.29
C ILE A 119 -15.85 -21.66 -9.29
N VAL A 120 -16.02 -22.23 -8.10
CA VAL A 120 -16.10 -23.69 -7.88
C VAL A 120 -17.27 -24.02 -6.96
N PHE A 121 -17.64 -25.30 -6.91
CA PHE A 121 -18.61 -25.81 -5.96
C PHE A 121 -17.90 -26.47 -4.78
N LEU A 122 -18.33 -26.12 -3.56
CA LEU A 122 -17.96 -26.84 -2.35
C LEU A 122 -19.12 -27.75 -1.96
N VAL A 123 -18.88 -29.06 -1.91
CA VAL A 123 -19.90 -30.08 -1.59
C VAL A 123 -19.62 -30.77 -0.27
N ARG A 124 -20.63 -31.38 0.35
CA ARG A 124 -20.49 -32.19 1.57
C ARG A 124 -19.89 -33.55 1.25
N LYS A 125 -19.29 -34.19 2.27
CA LYS A 125 -18.91 -35.62 2.20
C LYS A 125 -20.17 -36.48 2.03
N GLY A 126 -20.11 -37.45 1.11
CA GLY A 126 -21.16 -38.44 0.87
C GLY A 126 -21.32 -39.45 2.00
#